data_AF-A0A1H1B906-F1
#
_entry.id   AF-A0A1H1B906-F1
#
_cell.length_a   1.000
_cell.length_b   1.000
_cell.length_c   1.000
_cell.angle_alpha   90.00
_cell.angle_beta   90.00
_cell.angle_gamma   90.00
#
_symmetry.space_group_name_H-M   'P 1'
#
loop_
_entity.id
_entity.type
_entity.pdbx_description
1 polymer ?
#
loop_
_entity_poly.entity_id
_entity_poly.type
_entity_poly.pdbx_seq_one_letter_code
_entity_poly.pdbx_strand_id
1 'polypeptide(L)'
;MAEQQAQDGERDVALESLDALCRAVRASIADAEEILVRAGHLRAEREAGRSYAQIVPAEGRPLIVELLTSITARLSETGSRWRREEARALHAEGLTMDRIAALFGVTRQRVSALLRSGGPDRGGGPARGAGGP
;
A
#
# COMPACT_ATOMS: atom_id res chain seq x y z
N MET A 1 -28.77 24.60 9.56
CA MET A 1 -27.94 24.06 10.66
C MET A 1 -28.21 22.59 11.00
N ALA A 2 -29.27 21.95 10.48
CA ALA A 2 -29.44 20.49 10.60
C ALA A 2 -28.74 19.68 9.47
N GLU A 3 -28.39 20.32 8.34
CA GLU A 3 -27.66 19.69 7.22
C GLU A 3 -26.15 19.53 7.47
N GLN A 4 -25.59 20.23 8.46
CA GLN A 4 -24.18 20.11 8.82
C GLN A 4 -23.88 18.81 9.60
N GLN A 5 -24.89 18.17 10.20
CA GLN A 5 -24.71 16.98 11.03
C GLN A 5 -24.64 15.67 10.24
N ALA A 6 -25.01 15.66 8.95
CA ALA A 6 -24.70 14.57 8.03
C ALA A 6 -23.26 14.67 7.47
N GLN A 7 -22.58 15.80 7.69
CA GLN A 7 -21.27 16.12 7.12
C GLN A 7 -20.10 15.78 8.05
N ASP A 8 -20.35 15.39 9.31
CA ASP A 8 -19.34 14.99 10.30
C ASP A 8 -19.26 13.45 10.56
N GLY A 9 -20.19 12.66 10.02
CA GLY A 9 -20.44 11.28 10.51
C GLY A 9 -19.69 10.13 9.81
N GLU A 10 -19.16 10.37 8.62
CA GLU A 10 -18.47 9.36 7.81
C GLU A 10 -17.20 10.04 7.30
N ARG A 11 -16.13 10.02 8.12
CA ARG A 11 -14.81 10.57 7.73
C ARG A 11 -14.54 10.16 6.31
N ASP A 12 -14.19 11.10 5.44
CA ASP A 12 -13.94 10.82 4.03
C ASP A 12 -12.83 9.76 3.92
N VAL A 13 -13.27 8.50 3.77
CA VAL A 13 -12.42 7.31 3.79
C VAL A 13 -11.46 7.36 2.61
N ALA A 14 -11.86 8.00 1.51
CA ALA A 14 -11.01 8.27 0.38
C ALA A 14 -9.89 9.24 0.81
N LEU A 15 -10.19 10.40 1.38
CA LEU A 15 -9.17 11.33 1.88
C LEU A 15 -8.22 10.69 2.90
N GLU A 16 -8.73 9.92 3.87
CA GLU A 16 -7.88 9.21 4.83
C GLU A 16 -6.94 8.20 4.16
N SER A 17 -7.43 7.51 3.12
CA SER A 17 -6.64 6.55 2.37
C SER A 17 -5.61 7.22 1.45
N LEU A 18 -5.93 8.40 0.91
CA LEU A 18 -4.99 9.24 0.18
C LEU A 18 -3.87 9.73 1.09
N ASP A 19 -4.22 10.23 2.28
CA ASP A 19 -3.25 10.65 3.29
C ASP A 19 -2.33 9.50 3.72
N ALA A 20 -2.88 8.30 3.89
CA ALA A 20 -2.10 7.10 4.19
C ALA A 20 -1.14 6.75 3.04
N LEU A 21 -1.58 6.83 1.80
CA LEU A 21 -0.73 6.64 0.62
C LEU A 21 0.39 7.69 0.58
N CYS A 22 0.08 8.97 0.80
CA CYS A 22 1.06 10.04 0.85
C CYS A 22 2.12 9.81 1.94
N ARG A 23 1.72 9.37 3.14
CA ARG A 23 2.66 9.00 4.21
C ARG A 23 3.53 7.81 3.81
N ALA A 24 2.94 6.79 3.21
CA ALA A 24 3.68 5.61 2.74
C ALA A 24 4.72 5.98 1.68
N VAL A 25 4.35 6.81 0.69
CA VAL A 25 5.26 7.29 -0.36
C VAL A 25 6.43 8.07 0.25
N ARG A 26 6.16 8.99 1.19
CA ARG A 26 7.24 9.74 1.87
C ARG A 26 8.21 8.83 2.62
N ALA A 27 7.69 7.83 3.34
CA ALA A 27 8.54 6.85 4.02
C ALA A 27 9.34 6.02 3.01
N SER A 28 8.75 5.62 1.88
CA SER A 28 9.44 4.90 0.81
C SER A 28 10.52 5.73 0.13
N ILE A 29 10.36 7.05 0.03
CA ILE A 29 11.40 7.95 -0.47
C ILE A 29 12.61 7.93 0.48
N ALA A 30 12.38 8.07 1.79
CA ALA A 30 13.47 7.99 2.78
C ALA A 30 14.19 6.63 2.74
N ASP A 31 13.44 5.53 2.63
CA ASP A 31 14.01 4.19 2.48
C ASP A 31 14.81 4.06 1.15
N ALA A 32 14.37 4.70 0.07
CA ALA A 32 15.07 4.70 -1.22
C ALA A 32 16.38 5.52 -1.20
N GLU A 33 16.39 6.65 -0.48
CA GLU A 33 17.61 7.44 -0.24
C GLU A 33 18.64 6.61 0.54
N GLU A 34 18.20 5.90 1.57
CA GLU A 34 19.05 4.99 2.35
C GLU A 34 19.62 3.85 1.49
N ILE A 35 18.82 3.29 0.57
CA ILE A 35 19.31 2.31 -0.41
C ILE A 35 20.45 2.90 -1.25
N LEU A 36 20.33 4.15 -1.72
CA LEU A 36 21.36 4.78 -2.55
C LEU A 36 22.67 4.96 -1.78
N VAL A 37 22.60 5.41 -0.53
CA VAL A 37 23.77 5.54 0.36
C VAL A 37 24.47 4.18 0.51
N ARG A 38 23.70 3.14 0.85
CA ARG A 38 24.22 1.78 1.05
C ARG A 38 24.80 1.17 -0.22
N ALA A 39 24.15 1.37 -1.36
CA ALA A 39 24.65 0.92 -2.65
C ALA A 39 26.00 1.57 -2.97
N GLY A 40 26.19 2.84 -2.61
CA GLY A 40 27.49 3.53 -2.68
C GLY A 40 28.58 2.84 -1.85
N HIS A 41 28.28 2.51 -0.59
CA HIS A 41 29.22 1.78 0.28
C HIS A 41 29.55 0.38 -0.25
N LEU A 42 28.53 -0.40 -0.62
CA LEU A 42 28.69 -1.74 -1.19
C LEU A 42 29.58 -1.71 -2.44
N ARG A 43 29.40 -0.70 -3.31
CA ARG A 43 30.20 -0.49 -4.50
C ARG A 43 31.66 -0.19 -4.14
N ALA A 44 31.91 0.75 -3.25
CA ALA A 44 33.28 1.11 -2.83
C ALA A 44 34.03 -0.09 -2.24
N GLU A 45 33.36 -0.89 -1.42
CA GLU A 45 33.93 -2.10 -0.81
C GLU A 45 34.23 -3.20 -1.84
N ARG A 46 33.37 -3.35 -2.86
CA ARG A 46 33.65 -4.26 -3.99
C ARG A 46 34.79 -3.77 -4.86
N GLU A 47 34.87 -2.48 -5.14
CA GLU A 47 35.98 -1.88 -5.90
C GLU A 47 37.32 -2.04 -5.14
N ALA A 48 37.29 -2.06 -3.79
CA ALA A 48 38.43 -2.41 -2.94
C ALA A 48 38.76 -3.92 -2.89
N GLY A 49 38.04 -4.76 -3.65
CA GLY A 49 38.33 -6.19 -3.84
C GLY A 49 37.65 -7.15 -2.85
N ARG A 50 36.92 -6.66 -1.83
CA ARG A 50 36.27 -7.52 -0.81
C ARG A 50 35.08 -8.25 -1.39
N SER A 51 34.91 -9.55 -1.14
CA SER A 51 33.75 -10.32 -1.67
C SER A 51 32.41 -9.89 -1.06
N TYR A 52 31.29 -10.12 -1.76
CA TYR A 52 29.95 -9.86 -1.20
C TYR A 52 29.70 -10.63 0.10
N ALA A 53 30.23 -11.86 0.22
CA ALA A 53 30.14 -12.65 1.44
C ALA A 53 30.86 -12.01 2.65
N GLN A 54 31.83 -11.12 2.40
CA GLN A 54 32.49 -10.33 3.45
C GLN A 54 31.77 -8.99 3.69
N ILE A 55 31.21 -8.37 2.65
CA ILE A 55 30.60 -7.04 2.76
C ILE A 55 29.20 -7.11 3.37
N VAL A 56 28.34 -8.00 2.87
CA VAL A 56 26.91 -8.05 3.25
C VAL A 56 26.71 -8.34 4.75
N PRO A 57 27.44 -9.27 5.40
CA PRO A 57 27.32 -9.48 6.84
C PRO A 57 27.81 -8.30 7.69
N ALA A 58 28.72 -7.48 7.15
CA ALA A 58 29.25 -6.29 7.80
C ALA A 58 28.41 -5.03 7.53
N GLU A 59 27.42 -5.12 6.62
CA GLU A 59 26.49 -4.04 6.36
C GLU A 59 25.63 -3.77 7.60
N GLY A 60 25.45 -2.50 7.96
CA GLY A 60 24.48 -2.11 8.99
C GLY A 60 23.08 -2.57 8.63
N ARG A 61 22.19 -2.79 9.60
CA ARG A 61 20.78 -3.06 9.31
C ARG A 61 20.01 -1.75 9.12
N PRO A 62 18.90 -1.75 8.35
CA PRO A 62 18.40 -2.83 7.48
C PRO A 62 19.22 -2.99 6.19
N LEU A 63 19.29 -4.20 5.65
CA LEU A 63 19.95 -4.47 4.36
C LEU A 63 19.18 -3.81 3.20
N ILE A 64 19.87 -3.54 2.09
CA ILE A 64 19.24 -3.05 0.84
C ILE A 64 18.02 -3.91 0.44
N VAL A 65 18.12 -5.24 0.51
CA VAL A 65 17.02 -6.16 0.16
C VAL A 65 15.82 -6.06 1.12
N GLU A 66 16.07 -5.75 2.39
CA GLU A 66 15.03 -5.55 3.40
C GLU A 66 14.30 -4.22 3.14
N LEU A 67 15.03 -3.16 2.79
CA LEU A 67 14.46 -1.87 2.40
C LEU A 67 13.61 -1.99 1.13
N LEU A 68 14.09 -2.69 0.09
CA LEU A 68 13.31 -2.95 -1.13
C LEU A 68 12.02 -3.72 -0.84
N THR A 69 12.09 -4.74 0.00
CA THR A 69 10.92 -5.53 0.42
C THR A 69 9.93 -4.66 1.19
N SER A 70 10.41 -3.80 2.09
CA SER A 70 9.60 -2.87 2.87
C SER A 70 8.90 -1.83 1.99
N ILE A 71 9.61 -1.22 1.04
CA ILE A 71 9.05 -0.25 0.08
C ILE A 71 7.92 -0.91 -0.73
N THR A 72 8.21 -2.05 -1.36
CA THR A 72 7.25 -2.73 -2.24
C THR A 72 6.00 -3.20 -1.49
N ALA A 73 6.14 -3.76 -0.28
CA ALA A 73 5.02 -4.16 0.55
C ALA A 73 4.13 -2.97 0.92
N ARG A 74 4.74 -1.88 1.42
CA ARG A 74 4.04 -0.69 1.90
C ARG A 74 3.26 0.03 0.79
N LEU A 75 3.88 0.18 -0.39
CA LEU A 75 3.22 0.79 -1.55
C LEU A 75 2.12 -0.12 -2.12
N SER A 76 2.32 -1.44 -2.10
CA SER A 76 1.31 -2.40 -2.56
C SER A 76 0.05 -2.37 -1.68
N GLU A 77 0.24 -2.32 -0.36
CA GLU A 77 -0.85 -2.27 0.61
C GLU A 77 -1.64 -0.96 0.50
N THR A 78 -0.97 0.18 0.67
CA THR A 78 -1.61 1.50 0.66
C THR A 78 -2.18 1.85 -0.71
N GLY A 79 -1.49 1.53 -1.79
CA GLY A 79 -1.97 1.74 -3.15
C GLY A 79 -3.18 0.87 -3.49
N SER A 80 -3.25 -0.36 -2.98
CA SER A 80 -4.44 -1.21 -3.16
C SER A 80 -5.65 -0.70 -2.38
N ARG A 81 -5.44 -0.11 -1.20
CA ARG A 81 -6.50 0.57 -0.46
C ARG A 81 -6.99 1.81 -1.21
N TRP A 82 -6.09 2.71 -1.59
CA TRP A 82 -6.44 3.94 -2.31
C TRP A 82 -7.26 3.65 -3.58
N ARG A 83 -6.80 2.72 -4.45
CA ARG A 83 -7.55 2.35 -5.67
C ARG A 83 -8.98 1.88 -5.40
N ARG A 84 -9.24 1.26 -4.26
CA ARG A 84 -10.60 0.83 -3.89
C ARG A 84 -11.45 2.02 -3.46
N GLU A 85 -10.93 2.87 -2.60
CA GLU A 85 -11.68 4.02 -2.09
C GLU A 85 -11.95 5.05 -3.19
N GLU A 86 -10.96 5.32 -4.06
CA GLU A 86 -11.12 6.19 -5.22
C GLU A 86 -12.16 5.63 -6.21
N ALA A 87 -12.13 4.33 -6.50
CA ALA A 87 -13.15 3.71 -7.35
C ALA A 87 -14.56 3.81 -6.74
N ARG A 88 -14.70 3.68 -5.42
CA ARG A 88 -16.00 3.82 -4.73
C ARG A 88 -16.49 5.25 -4.75
N ALA A 89 -15.63 6.21 -4.45
CA ALA A 89 -15.95 7.63 -4.52
C ALA A 89 -16.45 8.01 -5.92
N LEU A 90 -15.70 7.65 -6.97
CA LEU A 90 -16.09 7.92 -8.36
C LEU A 90 -17.42 7.25 -8.74
N HIS A 91 -17.66 6.02 -8.28
CA HIS A 91 -18.93 5.33 -8.54
C HIS A 91 -20.10 5.97 -7.78
N ALA A 92 -19.87 6.42 -6.54
CA ALA A 92 -20.87 7.15 -5.75
C ALA A 92 -21.20 8.52 -6.36
N GLU A 93 -20.23 9.16 -7.01
CA GLU A 93 -20.39 10.38 -7.81
C GLU A 93 -21.08 10.12 -9.18
N GLY A 94 -21.42 8.87 -9.50
CA GLY A 94 -22.23 8.51 -10.66
C GLY A 94 -21.44 8.04 -11.89
N LEU A 95 -20.11 7.87 -11.80
CA LEU A 95 -19.35 7.30 -12.90
C LEU A 95 -19.64 5.81 -13.06
N THR A 96 -19.81 5.38 -14.31
CA THR A 96 -19.99 3.96 -14.63
C THR A 96 -18.68 3.18 -14.47
N MET A 97 -18.78 1.87 -14.21
CA MET A 97 -17.61 0.99 -14.13
C MET A 97 -16.74 1.03 -15.39
N ASP A 98 -17.33 1.21 -16.57
CA ASP A 98 -16.58 1.31 -17.84
C ASP A 98 -15.78 2.62 -17.91
N ARG A 99 -16.35 3.73 -17.43
CA ARG A 99 -15.64 5.01 -17.38
C ARG A 99 -14.50 4.98 -16.38
N ILE A 100 -14.73 4.40 -15.20
CA ILE A 100 -13.67 4.21 -14.18
C ILE A 100 -12.57 3.30 -14.73
N ALA A 101 -12.92 2.22 -15.43
CA ALA A 101 -11.96 1.31 -16.04
C ALA A 101 -11.05 2.03 -17.04
N ALA A 102 -11.63 2.87 -17.90
CA ALA A 102 -10.88 3.70 -18.83
C ALA A 102 -9.96 4.71 -18.12
N LEU A 103 -10.43 5.38 -17.06
CA LEU A 103 -9.62 6.33 -16.28
C LEU A 103 -8.43 5.65 -15.59
N PHE A 104 -8.65 4.46 -15.04
CA PHE A 104 -7.62 3.72 -14.32
C PHE A 104 -6.70 2.91 -15.24
N GLY A 105 -6.99 2.83 -16.53
CA GLY A 105 -6.24 1.99 -17.48
C GLY A 105 -6.34 0.50 -17.17
N VAL A 106 -7.48 0.06 -16.62
CA VAL A 106 -7.74 -1.35 -16.24
C VAL A 106 -9.01 -1.86 -16.90
N THR A 107 -9.29 -3.16 -16.78
CA THR A 107 -10.54 -3.75 -17.29
C THR A 107 -11.74 -3.44 -16.39
N ARG A 108 -12.96 -3.47 -16.97
CA ARG A 108 -14.21 -3.38 -16.19
C ARG A 108 -14.28 -4.43 -15.07
N GLN A 109 -13.80 -5.65 -15.32
CA GLN A 109 -13.76 -6.73 -14.33
C GLN A 109 -12.89 -6.35 -13.12
N ARG A 110 -11.76 -5.67 -13.35
CA ARG A 110 -10.88 -5.17 -12.29
C ARG A 110 -11.59 -4.14 -11.43
N VAL A 111 -12.29 -3.18 -12.05
CA VAL A 111 -13.10 -2.18 -11.32
C VAL A 111 -14.21 -2.86 -10.51
N SER A 112 -14.90 -3.82 -11.12
CA SER A 112 -15.93 -4.60 -10.44
C SER A 112 -15.40 -5.32 -9.19
N ALA A 113 -14.17 -5.84 -9.24
CA ALA A 113 -13.51 -6.44 -8.08
C ALA A 113 -13.14 -5.40 -7.00
N LEU A 114 -12.68 -4.20 -7.38
CA LEU A 114 -12.39 -3.11 -6.43
C LEU A 114 -13.64 -2.66 -5.66
N LEU A 115 -14.77 -2.58 -6.36
CA LEU A 115 -16.05 -2.18 -5.76
C LEU A 115 -16.63 -3.25 -4.82
N ARG A 116 -16.51 -4.54 -5.17
CA ARG A 116 -17.02 -5.65 -4.33
C ARG A 116 -16.24 -5.85 -3.03
N SER A 117 -14.95 -5.53 -3.00
CA SER A 117 -14.07 -5.80 -1.85
C SER A 117 -14.19 -4.77 -0.71
N GLY A 118 -15.37 -4.17 -0.55
CA GLY A 118 -15.66 -3.12 0.45
C GLY A 118 -17.01 -3.21 1.13
N GLY A 119 -17.73 -4.32 0.98
CA GLY A 119 -18.89 -4.56 1.85
C GLY A 119 -18.42 -4.68 3.30
N PRO A 120 -19.22 -4.22 4.29
CA PRO A 120 -18.90 -4.41 5.70
C PRO A 120 -18.62 -5.90 5.93
N ASP A 121 -17.52 -6.20 6.61
CA ASP A 121 -17.16 -7.56 7.01
C ASP A 121 -18.32 -8.17 7.81
N ARG A 122 -19.17 -8.91 7.10
CA ARG A 122 -20.18 -9.81 7.63
C ARG A 122 -19.84 -11.18 7.05
N GLY A 123 -18.82 -11.85 7.60
CA GLY A 123 -18.56 -13.22 7.19
C GLY A 123 -17.31 -13.93 7.71
N GLY A 124 -16.40 -13.27 8.41
CA GLY A 124 -15.36 -13.95 9.19
C GLY A 124 -15.90 -14.53 10.50
N GLY A 125 -16.85 -15.45 10.45
CA GLY A 125 -17.39 -16.10 11.65
C GLY A 125 -16.29 -16.80 12.46
N PRO A 126 -16.27 -16.71 13.80
CA PRO A 126 -15.27 -17.39 14.60
C PRO A 126 -15.44 -18.90 14.46
N ALA A 127 -14.35 -19.59 14.15
CA ALA A 127 -14.26 -21.04 14.25
C ALA A 127 -14.43 -21.44 15.74
N ARG A 128 -15.68 -21.61 16.17
CA ARG A 128 -16.02 -22.26 17.44
C ARG A 128 -16.03 -23.77 17.25
N GLY A 129 -14.93 -24.40 17.69
CA GLY A 129 -14.93 -25.49 18.66
C GLY A 129 -15.17 -26.92 18.18
N ALA A 130 -14.23 -27.80 18.54
CA ALA A 130 -14.38 -29.15 19.15
C ALA A 130 -13.16 -30.01 18.76
N GLY A 131 -12.35 -30.60 19.63
CA GLY A 131 -12.37 -30.72 21.09
C GLY A 131 -11.07 -31.46 21.50
N GLY A 132 -10.62 -31.24 22.75
CA GLY A 132 -9.64 -32.12 23.41
C GLY A 132 -10.27 -33.46 23.81
N PRO A 133 -9.67 -34.26 24.70
CA PRO A 133 -8.51 -34.01 25.56
C PRO A 133 -7.17 -34.56 25.01
#